data_AF-A0AA35S4E8-F1
#
_entry.id   AF-A0AA35S4E8-F1
#
_cell.length_a   1.000
_cell.length_b   1.000
_cell.length_c   1.000
_cell.angle_alpha   90.00
_cell.angle_beta   90.00
_cell.angle_gamma   90.00
#
_symmetry.space_group_name_H-M   'P 1'
#
loop_
_entity.id
_entity.type
_entity.pdbx_description
1 polymer ?
#
loop_
_entity_poly.entity_id
_entity_poly.type
_entity_poly.pdbx_seq_one_letter_code
_entity_poly.pdbx_strand_id
1 'polypeptide(L)'
;MSAAQVTIPANFEAHLALGDGSAGADVSEVLGLSSSQVANLYSCGTDQFTYSFQEHGVAYGEAEATGRKAEVTFSLPPGSSPAFSLHVSSQPVEKWGINFAGSVLVRHKTGEERVVYLPGTRTYDPAGITGDPHASERIGPSCSRTQLAVSMSQLVAAARGALSADISLIQEKTRPLIQRYHGREALFDWIVRQICDAVFHNKEVTPYPDFLQQRVAEGKLELGPGREHTKVYLESYAAGKPRPPVQYYRKVAAKDKPSQLLSGEELARFNKLV
;
A
#
# COMPACT_ATOMS: atom_id res chain seq x y z
N MET A 1 33.21 6.63 0.83
CA MET A 1 32.04 7.36 1.36
C MET A 1 30.79 6.71 0.77
N SER A 2 29.84 6.28 1.60
CA SER A 2 28.56 5.75 1.12
C SER A 2 27.78 6.92 0.51
N ALA A 3 27.48 6.89 -0.78
CA ALA A 3 26.61 7.90 -1.37
C ALA A 3 25.25 7.82 -0.65
N ALA A 4 24.84 8.91 0.01
CA ALA A 4 23.54 8.99 0.65
C ALA A 4 22.45 8.72 -0.40
N GLN A 5 21.53 7.82 -0.06
CA GLN A 5 20.42 7.43 -0.92
C GLN A 5 19.54 8.65 -1.25
N VAL A 6 19.03 8.71 -2.48
CA VAL A 6 18.03 9.71 -2.86
C VAL A 6 16.66 9.16 -2.50
N THR A 7 16.01 9.81 -1.53
CA THR A 7 14.65 9.51 -1.12
C THR A 7 13.68 10.40 -1.89
N ILE A 8 12.73 9.80 -2.60
CA ILE A 8 11.65 10.55 -3.27
C ILE A 8 10.46 10.63 -2.31
N PRO A 9 9.97 11.81 -1.91
CA PRO A 9 8.80 11.89 -1.03
C PRO A 9 7.56 11.25 -1.68
N ALA A 10 6.99 10.26 -0.99
CA ALA A 10 5.69 9.72 -1.34
C ALA A 10 4.58 10.53 -0.65
N ASN A 11 3.40 10.56 -1.23
CA ASN A 11 2.24 11.25 -0.67
C ASN A 11 0.97 10.44 -0.88
N PHE A 12 -0.02 10.69 -0.03
CA PHE A 12 -1.40 10.30 -0.33
C PHE A 12 -2.00 11.30 -1.32
N GLU A 13 -2.86 10.80 -2.20
CA GLU A 13 -3.69 11.65 -3.03
C GLU A 13 -4.70 12.38 -2.14
N ALA A 14 -5.06 13.62 -2.45
CA ALA A 14 -5.97 14.39 -1.59
C ALA A 14 -7.34 13.70 -1.43
N HIS A 15 -7.78 12.98 -2.47
CA HIS A 15 -9.06 12.30 -2.50
C HIS A 15 -8.87 10.86 -2.98
N LEU A 16 -9.64 9.94 -2.41
CA LEU A 16 -9.79 8.57 -2.89
C LEU A 16 -10.78 8.54 -4.07
N ALA A 17 -10.56 9.40 -5.08
CA ALA A 17 -11.43 9.57 -6.24
C ALA A 17 -11.95 8.23 -6.77
N LEU A 18 -13.27 8.17 -7.01
CA LEU A 18 -13.88 7.05 -7.71
C LEU A 18 -13.32 7.08 -9.13
N GLY A 19 -12.98 5.93 -9.70
CA GLY A 19 -12.40 5.90 -11.04
C GLY A 19 -13.36 6.34 -12.17
N ASP A 20 -14.59 6.75 -11.84
CA ASP A 20 -15.55 7.41 -12.73
C ASP A 20 -15.36 8.93 -12.79
N GLY A 21 -14.37 9.48 -12.06
CA GLY A 21 -14.05 10.90 -12.05
C GLY A 21 -14.86 11.73 -11.04
N SER A 22 -15.75 11.12 -10.27
CA SER A 22 -16.41 11.80 -9.15
C SER A 22 -15.47 11.95 -7.95
N ALA A 23 -15.78 12.93 -7.09
CA ALA A 23 -15.06 13.11 -5.83
C ALA A 23 -15.32 11.90 -4.92
N GLY A 24 -14.31 11.05 -4.77
CA GLY A 24 -14.32 9.98 -3.77
C GLY A 24 -14.08 10.52 -2.36
N ALA A 25 -13.91 9.64 -1.38
CA ALA A 25 -13.72 10.04 0.01
C ALA A 25 -12.50 10.96 0.20
N ASP A 26 -12.65 11.98 1.04
CA ASP A 26 -11.54 12.83 1.44
C ASP A 26 -10.52 11.98 2.21
N VAL A 27 -9.25 12.03 1.82
CA VAL A 27 -8.22 11.25 2.51
C VAL A 27 -8.10 11.66 3.96
N SER A 28 -8.30 12.94 4.31
CA SER A 28 -8.30 13.38 5.71
C SER A 28 -9.39 12.70 6.55
N GLU A 29 -10.57 12.45 5.97
CA GLU A 29 -11.64 11.70 6.65
C GLU A 29 -11.22 10.25 6.88
N VAL A 30 -10.66 9.61 5.86
CA VAL A 30 -10.22 8.20 5.93
C VAL A 30 -9.09 8.02 6.93
N LEU A 31 -8.11 8.93 6.94
CA LEU A 31 -6.98 8.89 7.86
C LEU A 31 -7.38 9.31 9.29
N GLY A 32 -8.51 10.00 9.46
CA GLY A 32 -9.03 10.40 10.77
C GLY A 32 -9.51 9.23 11.63
N LEU A 33 -9.88 8.10 11.02
CA LEU A 33 -10.37 6.87 11.70
C LEU A 33 -11.60 7.07 12.62
N SER A 34 -12.20 8.26 12.64
CA SER A 34 -13.31 8.61 13.52
C SER A 34 -14.68 8.26 12.93
N SER A 35 -14.80 8.30 11.60
CA SER A 35 -16.07 8.06 10.91
C SER A 35 -16.49 6.59 11.01
N SER A 36 -17.74 6.36 11.42
CA SER A 36 -18.39 5.04 11.36
C SER A 36 -18.79 4.64 9.94
N GLN A 37 -18.81 5.59 9.00
CA GLN A 37 -19.12 5.35 7.61
C GLN A 37 -18.26 6.26 6.74
N VAL A 38 -17.71 5.70 5.67
CA VAL A 38 -17.03 6.45 4.61
C VAL A 38 -17.61 6.00 3.28
N ALA A 39 -18.12 6.96 2.50
CA ALA A 39 -18.76 6.68 1.22
C ALA A 39 -17.82 5.89 0.30
N ASN A 40 -18.36 4.85 -0.34
CA ASN A 40 -17.63 3.93 -1.20
C ASN A 40 -16.46 3.17 -0.53
N LEU A 41 -16.38 3.11 0.81
CA LEU A 41 -15.40 2.26 1.49
C LEU A 41 -16.08 1.30 2.46
N TYR A 42 -16.75 1.84 3.48
CA TYR A 42 -17.33 1.02 4.53
C TYR A 42 -18.45 1.73 5.30
N SER A 43 -19.26 0.94 5.98
CA SER A 43 -20.15 1.36 7.06
C SER A 43 -20.03 0.39 8.24
N CYS A 44 -20.02 0.92 9.46
CA CYS A 44 -19.88 0.20 10.70
C CYS A 44 -21.09 0.48 11.59
N GLY A 45 -21.91 -0.55 11.80
CA GLY A 45 -22.94 -0.58 12.84
C GLY A 45 -22.37 -1.02 14.18
N THR A 46 -23.27 -1.32 15.12
CA THR A 46 -22.91 -1.80 16.47
C THR A 46 -22.38 -3.24 16.44
N ASP A 47 -22.96 -4.08 15.58
CA ASP A 47 -22.76 -5.53 15.51
C ASP A 47 -22.40 -6.00 14.09
N GLN A 48 -22.15 -5.08 13.17
CA GLN A 48 -21.92 -5.38 11.77
C GLN A 48 -20.94 -4.39 11.14
N PHE A 49 -20.07 -4.91 10.29
CA PHE A 49 -19.24 -4.11 9.40
C PHE A 49 -19.56 -4.48 7.95
N THR A 50 -19.78 -3.48 7.11
CA THR A 50 -19.95 -3.62 5.68
C THR A 50 -18.81 -2.91 4.98
N TYR A 51 -18.02 -3.66 4.22
CA TYR A 51 -17.07 -3.15 3.25
C TYR A 51 -17.75 -3.09 1.88
N SER A 52 -17.65 -1.97 1.19
CA SER A 52 -18.22 -1.76 -0.13
C SER A 52 -17.35 -0.78 -0.90
N PHE A 53 -16.47 -1.30 -1.76
CA PHE A 53 -15.56 -0.52 -2.58
C PHE A 53 -15.83 -0.74 -4.06
N GLN A 54 -16.14 0.35 -4.77
CA GLN A 54 -16.24 0.36 -6.22
C GLN A 54 -14.98 0.98 -6.84
N GLU A 55 -14.34 0.20 -7.71
CA GLU A 55 -13.22 0.62 -8.54
C GLU A 55 -13.72 0.85 -9.96
N HIS A 56 -13.16 1.87 -10.61
CA HIS A 56 -13.40 2.13 -12.03
C HIS A 56 -12.06 2.41 -12.71
N GLY A 57 -11.88 1.89 -13.91
CA GLY A 57 -10.65 2.13 -14.63
C GLY A 57 -10.57 1.36 -15.93
N VAL A 58 -9.51 1.65 -16.68
CA VAL A 58 -9.17 0.89 -17.89
C VAL A 58 -8.38 -0.32 -17.46
N ALA A 59 -8.94 -1.51 -17.66
CA ALA A 59 -8.26 -2.76 -17.34
C ALA A 59 -7.19 -3.08 -18.41
N TYR A 60 -6.30 -4.02 -18.09
CA TYR A 60 -5.30 -4.50 -19.04
C TYR A 60 -5.92 -4.98 -20.35
N GLY A 61 -5.44 -4.41 -21.47
CA GLY A 61 -5.90 -4.77 -22.81
C GLY A 61 -7.29 -4.24 -23.18
N GLU A 62 -7.90 -3.41 -22.34
CA GLU A 62 -9.18 -2.77 -22.62
C GLU A 62 -8.99 -1.31 -23.05
N ALA A 63 -9.88 -0.80 -23.90
CA ALA A 63 -9.85 0.60 -24.36
C ALA A 63 -10.80 1.50 -23.56
N GLU A 64 -11.81 0.91 -22.93
CA GLU A 64 -12.87 1.62 -22.21
C GLU A 64 -12.72 1.43 -20.70
N ALA A 65 -13.15 2.43 -19.94
CA ALA A 65 -13.23 2.31 -18.50
C ALA A 65 -14.39 1.40 -18.10
N THR A 66 -14.14 0.46 -17.20
CA THR A 66 -15.17 -0.41 -16.62
C THR A 66 -15.17 -0.26 -15.10
N GLY A 67 -16.35 -0.49 -14.49
CA GLY A 67 -16.52 -0.48 -13.04
C GLY A 67 -16.70 -1.88 -12.48
N ARG A 68 -16.10 -2.17 -11.33
CA ARG A 68 -16.39 -3.38 -10.54
C ARG A 68 -16.46 -3.04 -9.06
N LYS A 69 -17.34 -3.76 -8.35
CA LYS A 69 -17.58 -3.59 -6.93
C LYS A 69 -17.09 -4.81 -6.16
N ALA A 70 -16.38 -4.56 -5.06
CA ALA A 70 -16.10 -5.53 -4.02
C ALA A 70 -16.98 -5.19 -2.81
N GLU A 71 -17.78 -6.15 -2.36
CA GLU A 71 -18.67 -5.96 -1.20
C GLU A 71 -18.62 -7.18 -0.30
N VAL A 72 -18.58 -6.92 1.00
CA VAL A 72 -18.81 -7.95 2.01
C VAL A 72 -19.33 -7.36 3.30
N THR A 73 -20.19 -8.12 3.96
CA THR A 73 -20.75 -7.80 5.26
C THR A 73 -20.49 -8.96 6.21
N PHE A 74 -20.04 -8.65 7.42
CA PHE A 74 -19.81 -9.63 8.48
C PHE A 74 -20.19 -9.06 9.84
N SER A 75 -20.50 -9.95 10.78
CA SER A 75 -20.88 -9.58 12.15
C SER A 75 -19.65 -9.26 12.98
N LEU A 76 -19.75 -8.22 13.81
CA LEU A 76 -18.76 -7.87 14.81
C LEU A 76 -19.11 -8.57 16.13
N PRO A 77 -18.13 -9.10 16.88
CA PRO A 77 -18.38 -9.70 18.18
C PRO A 77 -19.03 -8.68 19.15
N PRO A 78 -20.10 -9.05 19.87
CA PRO A 78 -20.76 -8.13 20.78
C PRO A 78 -19.82 -7.73 21.92
N GLY A 79 -19.75 -6.43 22.21
CA GLY A 79 -18.94 -5.90 23.30
C GLY A 79 -17.41 -5.99 23.09
N SER A 80 -16.94 -6.30 21.89
CA SER A 80 -15.51 -6.29 21.60
C SER A 80 -14.96 -4.87 21.60
N SER A 81 -14.20 -4.53 22.64
CA SER A 81 -13.24 -3.42 22.57
C SER A 81 -11.92 -3.98 22.03
N PRO A 82 -11.36 -3.43 20.93
CA PRO A 82 -10.08 -3.91 20.42
C PRO A 82 -9.01 -3.84 21.52
N ALA A 83 -8.05 -4.77 21.48
CA ALA A 83 -6.92 -4.79 22.40
C ALA A 83 -5.84 -3.76 22.03
N PHE A 84 -6.14 -2.81 21.13
CA PHE A 84 -5.22 -1.83 20.59
C PHE A 84 -5.94 -0.54 20.18
N SER A 85 -5.16 0.51 19.99
CA SER A 85 -5.56 1.77 19.35
C SER A 85 -4.73 2.04 18.11
N LEU A 86 -5.29 2.79 17.16
CA LEU A 86 -4.61 3.17 15.93
C LEU A 86 -4.30 4.68 15.93
N HIS A 87 -3.12 5.03 15.46
CA HIS A 87 -2.76 6.42 15.19
C HIS A 87 -2.10 6.54 13.82
N VAL A 88 -2.67 7.36 12.95
CA VAL A 88 -2.18 7.53 11.58
C VAL A 88 -1.20 8.71 11.53
N SER A 89 -0.07 8.50 10.85
CA SER A 89 0.87 9.54 10.48
C SER A 89 0.94 9.65 8.95
N SER A 90 0.67 10.83 8.43
CA SER A 90 0.86 11.19 7.01
C SER A 90 2.27 11.70 6.70
N GLN A 91 3.20 11.61 7.66
CA GLN A 91 4.60 11.94 7.43
C GLN A 91 5.25 10.81 6.61
N PRO A 92 5.88 11.12 5.46
CA PRO A 92 6.60 10.13 4.68
C PRO A 92 7.68 9.43 5.51
N VAL A 93 7.81 8.12 5.31
CA VAL A 93 8.79 7.30 6.05
C VAL A 93 9.55 6.41 5.08
N GLU A 94 10.87 6.39 5.21
CA GLU A 94 11.71 5.43 4.49
C GLU A 94 11.97 4.20 5.36
N LYS A 95 11.70 3.00 4.82
CA LYS A 95 12.01 1.74 5.48
C LYS A 95 12.43 0.70 4.45
N TRP A 96 13.52 -0.02 4.70
CA TRP A 96 14.10 -1.00 3.78
C TRP A 96 14.39 -0.43 2.38
N GLY A 97 14.79 0.84 2.31
CA GLY A 97 15.00 1.54 1.04
C GLY A 97 13.72 1.81 0.24
N ILE A 98 12.54 1.69 0.86
CA ILE A 98 11.24 2.00 0.25
C ILE A 98 10.67 3.25 0.91
N ASN A 99 10.23 4.19 0.09
CA ASN A 99 9.62 5.46 0.47
C ASN A 99 8.09 5.32 0.63
N PHE A 100 7.61 5.11 1.85
CA PHE A 100 6.18 5.05 2.15
C PHE A 100 5.62 6.47 2.37
N ALA A 101 4.34 6.67 2.04
CA ALA A 101 3.68 7.97 2.19
C ALA A 101 3.25 8.25 3.63
N GLY A 102 3.14 7.22 4.45
CA GLY A 102 2.77 7.34 5.85
C GLY A 102 2.86 6.01 6.58
N SER A 103 2.32 5.99 7.78
CA SER A 103 2.25 4.80 8.62
C SER A 103 1.07 4.85 9.58
N VAL A 104 0.70 3.69 10.11
CA VAL A 104 -0.26 3.54 11.21
C VAL A 104 0.45 2.89 12.38
N LEU A 105 0.52 3.61 13.48
CA LEU A 105 0.98 3.11 14.77
C LEU A 105 -0.17 2.33 15.43
N VAL A 106 0.07 1.06 15.67
CA VAL A 106 -0.80 0.16 16.42
C VAL A 106 -0.25 0.07 17.84
N ARG A 107 -0.94 0.65 18.81
CA ARG A 107 -0.56 0.59 20.23
C ARG A 107 -1.45 -0.40 20.96
N HIS A 108 -0.88 -1.52 21.39
CA HIS A 108 -1.57 -2.57 22.14
C HIS A 108 -1.78 -2.16 23.60
N LYS A 109 -2.81 -2.72 24.26
CA LYS A 109 -3.08 -2.50 25.70
C LYS A 109 -1.93 -2.96 26.60
N THR A 110 -1.06 -3.83 26.10
CA THR A 110 0.19 -4.26 26.75
C THR A 110 1.25 -3.15 26.79
N GLY A 111 1.06 -2.06 26.04
CA GLY A 111 2.03 -0.97 25.86
C GLY A 111 2.95 -1.16 24.65
N GLU A 112 2.90 -2.31 23.98
CA GLU A 112 3.69 -2.59 22.80
C GLU A 112 3.18 -1.83 21.58
N GLU A 113 4.11 -1.34 20.76
CA GLU A 113 3.81 -0.57 19.56
C GLU A 113 4.29 -1.32 18.31
N ARG A 114 3.46 -1.30 17.26
CA ARG A 114 3.75 -1.86 15.94
C ARG A 114 3.43 -0.85 14.86
N VAL A 115 4.13 -0.92 13.73
CA VAL A 115 3.96 0.04 12.64
C VAL A 115 3.53 -0.68 11.37
N VAL A 116 2.39 -0.26 10.82
CA VAL A 116 1.93 -0.62 9.48
C VAL A 116 2.36 0.49 8.54
N TYR A 117 3.08 0.17 7.47
CA TYR A 117 3.56 1.14 6.49
C TYR A 117 2.57 1.27 5.34
N LEU A 118 2.23 2.51 4.98
CA LEU A 118 1.22 2.80 3.96
C LEU A 118 1.91 3.24 2.66
N PRO A 119 1.76 2.49 1.55
CA PRO A 119 2.23 2.95 0.26
C PRO A 119 1.44 4.17 -0.20
N GLY A 120 2.08 5.02 -0.99
CA GLY A 120 1.44 6.15 -1.64
C GLY A 120 1.93 6.34 -3.07
N THR A 121 1.54 7.45 -3.67
CA THR A 121 2.07 7.84 -4.97
C THR A 121 3.57 8.05 -4.86
N ARG A 122 4.30 7.56 -5.87
CA ARG A 122 5.77 7.51 -5.94
C ARG A 122 6.45 6.50 -5.01
N THR A 123 5.73 5.74 -4.19
CA THR A 123 6.37 4.64 -3.44
C THR A 123 7.01 3.64 -4.42
N TYR A 124 8.23 3.21 -4.11
CA TYR A 124 8.90 2.12 -4.81
C TYR A 124 8.27 0.77 -4.43
N ASP A 125 7.80 0.02 -5.42
CA ASP A 125 7.29 -1.34 -5.28
C ASP A 125 8.29 -2.34 -5.88
N PRO A 126 9.08 -3.04 -5.07
CA PRO A 126 10.04 -4.01 -5.58
C PRO A 126 9.43 -5.15 -6.38
N ALA A 127 8.15 -5.47 -6.20
CA ALA A 127 7.47 -6.51 -6.97
C ALA A 127 6.87 -6.02 -8.30
N GLY A 128 7.04 -4.73 -8.61
CA GLY A 128 6.60 -4.15 -9.86
C GLY A 128 7.24 -4.80 -11.09
N ILE A 129 6.75 -4.42 -12.27
CA ILE A 129 7.24 -4.92 -13.55
C ILE A 129 7.69 -3.73 -14.41
N THR A 130 8.98 -3.67 -14.73
CA THR A 130 9.52 -2.64 -15.62
C THR A 130 8.83 -2.68 -16.97
N GLY A 131 8.39 -1.51 -17.43
CA GLY A 131 7.64 -1.35 -18.68
C GLY A 131 6.13 -1.52 -18.53
N ASP A 132 5.63 -2.10 -17.43
CA ASP A 132 4.20 -2.25 -17.21
C ASP A 132 3.51 -0.88 -17.01
N PRO A 133 2.36 -0.63 -17.65
CA PRO A 133 1.66 0.64 -17.52
C PRO A 133 0.99 0.87 -16.16
N HIS A 134 0.58 -0.19 -15.44
CA HIS A 134 -0.16 -0.08 -14.18
C HIS A 134 0.68 -0.55 -12.97
N ALA A 135 1.34 -1.69 -13.09
CA ALA A 135 2.09 -2.39 -12.05
C ALA A 135 3.60 -2.12 -12.07
N SER A 136 4.06 -0.98 -12.62
CA SER A 136 5.50 -0.65 -12.60
C SER A 136 6.08 -0.48 -11.19
N GLU A 137 7.40 -0.47 -11.10
CA GLU A 137 8.14 -0.25 -9.85
C GLU A 137 7.84 1.08 -9.14
N ARG A 138 7.22 2.05 -9.81
CA ARG A 138 6.71 3.30 -9.20
C ARG A 138 5.19 3.22 -9.06
N ILE A 139 4.67 3.36 -7.84
CA ILE A 139 3.22 3.33 -7.58
C ILE A 139 2.54 4.59 -8.16
N GLY A 140 1.50 4.37 -8.97
CA GLY A 140 0.62 5.37 -9.57
C GLY A 140 -0.45 5.91 -8.61
N PRO A 141 -1.05 7.09 -8.89
CA PRO A 141 -2.15 7.64 -8.09
C PRO A 141 -3.31 6.65 -7.90
N SER A 142 -3.77 6.02 -8.99
CA SER A 142 -4.87 5.05 -8.94
C SER A 142 -4.56 3.88 -7.98
N CYS A 143 -3.42 3.20 -8.17
CA CYS A 143 -3.01 2.11 -7.30
C CYS A 143 -2.85 2.55 -5.84
N SER A 144 -2.31 3.75 -5.59
CA SER A 144 -2.14 4.27 -4.23
C SER A 144 -3.48 4.46 -3.51
N ARG A 145 -4.48 5.01 -4.21
CA ARG A 145 -5.82 5.24 -3.65
C ARG A 145 -6.49 3.92 -3.29
N THR A 146 -6.46 2.95 -4.21
CA THR A 146 -7.06 1.63 -3.98
C THR A 146 -6.40 0.90 -2.83
N GLN A 147 -5.06 0.90 -2.76
CA GLN A 147 -4.34 0.26 -1.67
C GLN A 147 -4.65 0.93 -0.32
N LEU A 148 -4.65 2.27 -0.28
CA LEU A 148 -4.99 3.02 0.93
C LEU A 148 -6.43 2.76 1.37
N ALA A 149 -7.39 2.85 0.46
CA ALA A 149 -8.80 2.57 0.70
C ALA A 149 -9.02 1.22 1.39
N VAL A 150 -8.42 0.17 0.83
CA VAL A 150 -8.59 -1.19 1.32
C VAL A 150 -7.87 -1.38 2.65
N SER A 151 -6.62 -0.92 2.77
CA SER A 151 -5.85 -1.06 4.02
C SER A 151 -6.51 -0.32 5.17
N MET A 152 -7.04 0.88 4.92
CA MET A 152 -7.73 1.67 5.94
C MET A 152 -9.07 1.03 6.33
N SER A 153 -9.82 0.48 5.37
CA SER A 153 -11.05 -0.28 5.67
C SER A 153 -10.76 -1.50 6.55
N GLN A 154 -9.66 -2.22 6.28
CA GLN A 154 -9.23 -3.36 7.10
C GLN A 154 -8.82 -2.95 8.51
N LEU A 155 -8.05 -1.86 8.64
CA LEU A 155 -7.62 -1.33 9.94
C LEU A 155 -8.83 -0.83 10.76
N VAL A 156 -9.77 -0.13 10.13
CA VAL A 156 -11.01 0.30 10.79
C VAL A 156 -11.84 -0.91 11.22
N ALA A 157 -12.04 -1.90 10.35
CA ALA A 157 -12.76 -3.12 10.71
C ALA A 157 -12.13 -3.79 11.94
N ALA A 158 -10.81 -3.95 11.96
CA ALA A 158 -10.09 -4.54 13.08
C ALA A 158 -10.25 -3.70 14.36
N ALA A 159 -10.15 -2.36 14.27
CA ALA A 159 -10.39 -1.45 15.40
C ALA A 159 -11.84 -1.47 15.90
N ARG A 160 -12.78 -2.04 15.13
CA ARG A 160 -14.17 -2.27 15.53
C ARG A 160 -14.43 -3.68 16.02
N GLY A 161 -13.38 -4.50 16.15
CA GLY A 161 -13.46 -5.85 16.71
C GLY A 161 -13.55 -6.96 15.68
N ALA A 162 -13.39 -6.66 14.38
CA ALA A 162 -13.31 -7.69 13.35
C ALA A 162 -12.15 -8.66 13.61
N LEU A 163 -12.35 -9.93 13.27
CA LEU A 163 -11.34 -10.97 13.44
C LEU A 163 -10.39 -10.99 12.24
N SER A 164 -9.25 -11.68 12.38
CA SER A 164 -8.30 -11.84 11.27
C SER A 164 -8.93 -12.48 10.03
N ALA A 165 -9.92 -13.37 10.21
CA ALA A 165 -10.64 -13.99 9.10
C ALA A 165 -11.47 -12.97 8.30
N ASP A 166 -12.06 -11.98 8.98
CA ASP A 166 -12.84 -10.91 8.34
C ASP A 166 -11.92 -9.99 7.52
N ILE A 167 -10.71 -9.72 8.01
CA ILE A 167 -9.69 -8.95 7.28
C ILE A 167 -9.26 -9.68 6.00
N SER A 168 -9.09 -11.00 6.07
CA SER A 168 -8.83 -11.85 4.91
C SER A 168 -10.02 -11.86 3.94
N LEU A 169 -11.25 -11.82 4.44
CA LEU A 169 -12.44 -11.77 3.60
C LEU A 169 -12.54 -10.46 2.79
N ILE A 170 -12.22 -9.31 3.39
CA ILE A 170 -12.10 -8.02 2.66
C ILE A 170 -11.06 -8.14 1.54
N GLN A 171 -9.90 -8.75 1.85
CA GLN A 171 -8.83 -8.95 0.87
C GLN A 171 -9.30 -9.81 -0.30
N GLU A 172 -9.91 -10.95 -0.01
CA GLU A 172 -10.36 -11.92 -1.02
C GLU A 172 -11.40 -11.31 -1.96
N LYS A 173 -12.34 -10.53 -1.43
CA LYS A 173 -13.36 -9.84 -2.21
C LYS A 173 -12.80 -8.71 -3.08
N THR A 174 -11.71 -8.11 -2.66
CA THR A 174 -11.04 -7.01 -3.39
C THR A 174 -10.04 -7.54 -4.43
N ARG A 175 -9.51 -8.75 -4.26
CA ARG A 175 -8.50 -9.33 -5.16
C ARG A 175 -8.87 -9.26 -6.65
N PRO A 176 -10.12 -9.53 -7.09
CA PRO A 176 -10.49 -9.39 -8.50
C PRO A 176 -10.34 -7.96 -9.05
N LEU A 177 -10.46 -6.93 -8.21
CA LEU A 177 -10.23 -5.54 -8.61
C LEU A 177 -8.73 -5.27 -8.79
N ILE A 178 -7.91 -5.75 -7.86
CA ILE A 178 -6.44 -5.62 -7.92
C ILE A 178 -5.89 -6.31 -9.16
N GLN A 179 -6.31 -7.55 -9.41
CA GLN A 179 -5.87 -8.33 -10.57
C GLN A 179 -6.25 -7.67 -11.90
N ARG A 180 -7.45 -7.09 -11.98
CA ARG A 180 -7.96 -6.51 -13.22
C ARG A 180 -7.38 -5.13 -13.56
N TYR A 181 -7.26 -4.25 -12.56
CA TYR A 181 -6.96 -2.83 -12.80
C TYR A 181 -5.55 -2.40 -12.36
N HIS A 182 -4.90 -3.15 -11.48
CA HIS A 182 -3.70 -2.67 -10.79
C HIS A 182 -2.47 -3.58 -10.92
N GLY A 183 -2.65 -4.91 -10.98
CA GLY A 183 -1.57 -5.89 -11.13
C GLY A 183 -0.61 -6.04 -9.95
N ARG A 184 -0.85 -5.34 -8.82
CA ARG A 184 0.06 -5.27 -7.66
C ARG A 184 -0.25 -6.32 -6.59
N GLU A 185 -0.37 -7.58 -6.99
CA GLU A 185 -0.83 -8.65 -6.11
C GLU A 185 0.13 -8.92 -4.92
N ALA A 186 1.44 -8.91 -5.15
CA ALA A 186 2.42 -9.15 -4.09
C ALA A 186 2.38 -8.05 -3.02
N LEU A 187 2.28 -6.78 -3.43
CA LEU A 187 2.14 -5.65 -2.52
C LEU A 187 0.81 -5.73 -1.75
N PHE A 188 -0.28 -6.06 -2.45
CA PHE A 188 -1.59 -6.23 -1.86
C PHE A 188 -1.61 -7.35 -0.79
N ASP A 189 -0.98 -8.49 -1.08
CA ASP A 189 -0.81 -9.57 -0.12
C ASP A 189 0.04 -9.18 1.09
N TRP A 190 1.13 -8.45 0.86
CA TRP A 190 2.00 -7.99 1.93
C TRP A 190 1.30 -7.00 2.86
N ILE A 191 0.47 -6.09 2.32
CA ILE A 191 -0.29 -5.12 3.13
C ILE A 191 -1.18 -5.83 4.14
N VAL A 192 -1.89 -6.88 3.74
CA VAL A 192 -2.73 -7.63 4.68
C VAL A 192 -1.88 -8.39 5.68
N ARG A 193 -0.75 -8.96 5.24
CA ARG A 193 0.18 -9.63 6.15
C ARG A 193 0.70 -8.69 7.25
N GLN A 194 1.13 -7.47 6.92
CA GLN A 194 1.57 -6.51 7.94
C GLN A 194 0.44 -6.11 8.90
N ILE A 195 -0.80 -5.96 8.41
CA ILE A 195 -1.94 -5.69 9.28
C ILE A 195 -2.14 -6.86 10.25
N CYS A 196 -2.12 -8.10 9.76
CA CYS A 196 -2.29 -9.26 10.64
C CYS A 196 -1.15 -9.40 11.66
N ASP A 197 0.09 -9.17 11.22
CA ASP A 197 1.27 -9.19 12.07
C ASP A 197 1.19 -8.14 13.18
N ALA A 198 0.85 -6.89 12.82
CA ALA A 198 0.77 -5.80 13.77
C ALA A 198 -0.45 -5.88 14.70
N VAL A 199 -1.62 -6.25 14.18
CA VAL A 199 -2.90 -6.11 14.87
C VAL A 199 -3.31 -7.37 15.63
N PHE A 200 -3.19 -8.54 15.02
CA PHE A 200 -3.68 -9.80 15.63
C PHE A 200 -2.57 -10.59 16.29
N HIS A 201 -1.35 -10.52 15.76
CA HIS A 201 -0.22 -11.28 16.28
C HIS A 201 0.70 -10.47 17.19
N ASN A 202 0.46 -9.15 17.30
CA ASN A 202 1.28 -8.21 18.06
C ASN A 202 2.80 -8.44 17.87
N LYS A 203 3.24 -8.53 16.62
CA LYS A 203 4.64 -8.72 16.27
C LYS A 203 5.11 -7.69 15.27
N GLU A 204 6.42 -7.49 15.20
CA GLU A 204 7.03 -6.66 14.17
C GLU A 204 6.58 -7.12 12.78
N VAL A 205 6.26 -6.16 11.91
CA VAL A 205 5.78 -6.47 10.57
C VAL A 205 6.88 -7.14 9.77
N THR A 206 6.51 -8.20 9.05
CA THR A 206 7.44 -8.87 8.12
C THR A 206 7.96 -7.86 7.09
N PRO A 207 9.27 -7.65 6.94
CA PRO A 207 9.81 -6.77 5.92
C PRO A 207 9.31 -7.15 4.52
N TYR A 208 8.93 -6.16 3.70
CA TYR A 208 8.50 -6.43 2.33
C TYR A 208 9.54 -7.22 1.51
N PRO A 209 10.85 -6.92 1.56
CA PRO A 209 11.85 -7.77 0.90
C PRO A 209 11.85 -9.23 1.38
N ASP A 210 11.73 -9.48 2.68
CA ASP A 210 11.68 -10.85 3.24
C ASP A 210 10.43 -11.59 2.74
N PHE A 211 9.29 -10.90 2.72
CA PHE A 211 8.06 -11.42 2.15
C PHE A 211 8.22 -11.78 0.66
N LEU A 212 8.88 -10.93 -0.14
CA LEU A 212 9.12 -11.22 -1.54
C LEU A 212 10.06 -12.40 -1.74
N GLN A 213 11.14 -12.50 -0.95
CA GLN A 213 12.03 -13.67 -0.97
C GLN A 213 11.28 -14.96 -0.66
N GLN A 214 10.38 -14.94 0.35
CA GLN A 214 9.51 -16.06 0.64
C GLN A 214 8.62 -16.42 -0.55
N ARG A 215 7.99 -15.43 -1.20
CA ARG A 215 7.13 -15.68 -2.38
C ARG A 215 7.92 -16.24 -3.57
N VAL A 216 9.16 -15.82 -3.77
CA VAL A 216 10.05 -16.39 -4.79
C VAL A 216 10.38 -17.85 -4.46
N ALA A 217 10.75 -18.15 -3.21
CA ALA A 217 11.06 -19.50 -2.77
C ALA A 217 9.86 -20.46 -2.88
N GLU A 218 8.64 -19.93 -2.67
CA GLU A 218 7.38 -20.68 -2.82
C GLU A 218 6.90 -20.80 -4.28
N GLY A 219 7.60 -20.20 -5.25
CA GLY A 219 7.16 -20.17 -6.65
C GLY A 219 5.92 -19.30 -6.91
N LYS A 220 5.55 -18.42 -5.96
CA LYS A 220 4.42 -17.48 -6.07
C LYS A 220 4.80 -16.12 -6.65
N LEU A 221 6.09 -15.85 -6.83
CA LEU A 221 6.60 -14.67 -7.51
C LEU A 221 7.75 -15.10 -8.45
N GLU A 222 7.52 -15.00 -9.75
CA GLU A 222 8.53 -15.29 -10.75
C GLU A 222 9.40 -14.05 -11.01
N LEU A 223 10.72 -14.19 -10.96
CA LEU A 223 11.68 -13.13 -11.29
C LEU A 223 12.05 -13.20 -12.79
N GLY A 224 11.03 -13.24 -13.65
CA GLY A 224 11.17 -13.28 -15.10
C GLY A 224 11.49 -11.91 -15.74
N PRO A 225 11.35 -11.80 -17.07
CA PRO A 225 11.59 -10.57 -17.80
C PRO A 225 10.82 -9.37 -17.21
N GLY A 226 11.50 -8.25 -17.04
CA GLY A 226 10.93 -7.02 -16.46
C GLY A 226 11.00 -6.95 -14.93
N ARG A 227 11.53 -7.98 -14.26
CA ARG A 227 11.78 -8.00 -12.80
C ARG A 227 13.26 -8.09 -12.43
N GLU A 228 14.16 -7.77 -13.35
CA GLU A 228 15.59 -7.68 -13.08
C GLU A 228 15.87 -6.68 -11.96
N HIS A 229 15.08 -5.61 -11.92
CA HIS A 229 15.15 -4.58 -10.89
C HIS A 229 14.81 -5.14 -9.48
N THR A 230 13.87 -6.10 -9.38
CA THR A 230 13.54 -6.80 -8.13
C THR A 230 14.73 -7.57 -7.61
N LYS A 231 15.42 -8.31 -8.48
CA LYS A 231 16.62 -9.07 -8.13
C LYS A 231 17.72 -8.15 -7.58
N VAL A 232 18.01 -7.06 -8.29
CA VAL A 232 19.01 -6.06 -7.86
C VAL A 232 18.66 -5.46 -6.50
N TYR A 233 17.38 -5.15 -6.27
CA TYR A 233 16.94 -4.66 -4.97
C TYR A 233 17.13 -5.69 -3.85
N LEU A 234 16.68 -6.93 -4.05
CA LEU A 234 16.81 -8.00 -3.05
C LEU A 234 18.28 -8.31 -2.73
N GLU A 235 19.17 -8.27 -3.72
CA GLU A 235 20.62 -8.37 -3.51
C GLU A 235 21.16 -7.20 -2.68
N SER A 236 20.71 -5.97 -2.94
CA SER A 236 21.10 -4.80 -2.16
C SER A 236 20.61 -4.86 -0.70
N TYR A 237 19.41 -5.41 -0.49
CA TYR A 237 18.85 -5.65 0.83
C TYR A 237 19.65 -6.71 1.59
N ALA A 238 19.97 -7.85 0.96
CA ALA A 238 20.82 -8.89 1.52
C ALA A 238 22.22 -8.39 1.88
N ALA A 239 22.75 -7.41 1.13
CA ALA A 239 24.01 -6.74 1.42
C ALA A 239 23.93 -5.68 2.55
N GLY A 240 22.77 -5.51 3.19
CA GLY A 240 22.54 -4.54 4.26
C GLY A 240 22.46 -3.08 3.78
N LYS A 241 22.29 -2.85 2.48
CA LYS A 241 22.22 -1.50 1.86
C LYS A 241 21.07 -1.44 0.86
N PRO A 242 19.82 -1.66 1.31
CA PRO A 242 18.69 -1.70 0.41
C PRO A 242 18.50 -0.36 -0.29
N ARG A 243 18.38 -0.38 -1.61
CA ARG A 243 18.17 0.83 -2.40
C ARG A 243 17.32 0.54 -3.64
N PRO A 244 16.42 1.44 -4.04
CA PRO A 244 15.74 1.33 -5.31
C PRO A 244 16.75 1.26 -6.46
N PRO A 245 16.50 0.42 -7.47
CA PRO A 245 17.34 0.32 -8.66
C PRO A 245 17.08 1.49 -9.62
N VAL A 246 17.98 1.70 -10.60
CA VAL A 246 17.92 2.83 -11.55
C VAL A 246 16.58 2.92 -12.32
N GLN A 247 15.95 1.78 -12.59
CA GLN A 247 14.66 1.67 -13.27
C GLN A 247 13.59 2.53 -12.57
N TYR A 248 13.53 2.47 -11.24
CA TYR A 248 12.60 3.28 -10.45
C TYR A 248 12.85 4.77 -10.65
N TYR A 249 14.10 5.21 -10.56
CA TYR A 249 14.44 6.63 -10.73
C TYR A 249 14.15 7.12 -12.16
N ARG A 250 14.39 6.29 -13.18
CA ARG A 250 14.00 6.59 -14.57
C ARG A 250 12.49 6.74 -14.71
N LYS A 251 11.71 5.87 -14.06
CA LYS A 251 10.24 5.96 -14.08
C LYS A 251 9.75 7.24 -13.39
N VAL A 252 10.36 7.62 -12.26
CA VAL A 252 10.12 8.92 -11.61
C VAL A 252 10.47 10.07 -12.55
N ALA A 253 11.65 10.09 -13.17
CA ALA A 253 12.05 11.15 -14.10
C ALA A 253 11.09 11.31 -15.29
N ALA A 254 10.54 10.19 -15.78
CA ALA A 254 9.64 10.19 -16.94
C ALA A 254 8.20 10.61 -16.61
N LYS A 255 7.76 10.49 -15.34
CA LYS A 255 6.36 10.69 -14.93
C LYS A 255 6.16 11.84 -13.97
N ASP A 256 7.19 12.16 -13.21
CA ASP A 256 7.21 13.21 -12.21
C ASP A 256 8.17 14.32 -12.66
N LYS A 257 8.05 15.52 -12.10
CA LYS A 257 8.98 16.63 -12.32
C LYS A 257 9.93 16.70 -11.11
N PRO A 258 11.10 16.01 -11.11
CA PRO A 258 11.89 15.83 -9.89
C PRO A 258 12.40 17.16 -9.30
N SER A 259 12.60 18.17 -10.15
CA SER A 259 12.95 19.53 -9.74
C SER A 259 11.91 20.23 -8.87
N GLN A 260 10.68 19.72 -8.83
CA GLN A 260 9.62 20.20 -7.95
C GLN A 260 9.50 19.39 -6.65
N LEU A 261 10.20 18.26 -6.57
CA LEU A 261 10.10 17.29 -5.47
C LEU A 261 11.34 17.26 -4.59
N LEU A 262 12.50 17.61 -5.15
CA LEU A 262 13.81 17.45 -4.54
C LEU A 262 14.47 18.81 -4.32
N SER A 263 15.25 18.92 -3.23
CA SER A 263 16.16 20.05 -3.05
C SER A 263 17.25 20.07 -4.14
N GLY A 264 17.97 21.19 -4.28
CA GLY A 264 19.03 21.32 -5.30
C GLY A 264 20.12 20.24 -5.19
N GLU A 265 20.50 19.87 -3.97
CA GLU A 265 21.51 18.82 -3.75
C GLU A 265 20.96 17.43 -4.08
N GLU A 266 19.74 17.13 -3.65
CA GLU A 266 19.07 15.85 -3.94
C GLU A 266 18.80 15.68 -5.44
N LEU A 267 18.42 16.76 -6.14
CA LEU A 267 18.22 16.76 -7.58
C LEU A 267 19.54 16.49 -8.31
N ALA A 268 20.65 17.11 -7.87
CA ALA A 268 21.97 16.84 -8.44
C ALA A 268 22.41 15.38 -8.24
N ARG A 269 22.06 14.77 -7.10
CA ARG A 269 22.27 13.33 -6.87
C ARG A 269 21.36 12.47 -7.73
N PHE A 270 20.07 12.82 -7.84
CA PHE A 270 19.10 12.13 -8.69
C PHE A 270 19.55 12.09 -10.15
N ASN A 271 20.04 13.21 -10.69
CA ASN A 271 20.53 13.30 -12.07
C ASN A 271 21.76 12.42 -12.34
N LYS A 272 22.50 11.99 -11.30
CA LYS A 272 23.61 11.02 -11.43
C LYS A 272 23.12 9.57 -11.45
N LEU A 273 21.88 9.31 -11.04
CA LEU A 273 21.30 7.97 -10.98
C LEU A 273 20.55 7.58 -12.25
N VAL A 274 19.98 8.55 -12.98
CA VAL A 274 19.15 8.35 -14.19
C VAL A 274 20.00 8.06 -15.42
#